data_AF-A0A382QHX6-F1
#
_entry.id   AF-A0A382QHX6-F1
#
_cell.length_a   1.000
_cell.length_b   1.000
_cell.length_c   1.000
_cell.angle_alpha   90.00
_cell.angle_beta   90.00
_cell.angle_gamma   90.00
#
_symmetry.space_group_name_H-M   'P 1'
#
loop_
_entity.id
_entity.type
_entity.pdbx_description
1 polymer ?
#
loop_
_entity_poly.entity_id
_entity_poly.type
_entity_poly.pdbx_seq_one_letter_code
_entity_poly.pdbx_strand_id
1 'polypeptide(L)'
;MKQLMIIKHITNFAIAMALSQTLSAETNYFEAGKETLADLIEIESTESAGLATKASEYASEKLRSVGFAEDDLQIAGPTATTLGLAATLRGAGSGPPVIVMAHLDVVPAVTESWDTNPYQ
;
A
#
# COMPACT_ATOMS: atom_id res chain seq x y z
N MET A 1 -12.15 51.15 -1.03
CA MET A 1 -10.83 50.49 -1.12
C MET A 1 -10.50 49.63 0.11
N LYS A 2 -10.62 50.13 1.37
CA LYS A 2 -10.34 49.33 2.59
C LYS A 2 -11.15 48.02 2.72
N GLN A 3 -12.47 48.06 2.49
CA GLN A 3 -13.36 46.88 2.52
C GLN A 3 -12.91 45.76 1.55
N LEU A 4 -12.53 46.12 0.32
CA LEU A 4 -12.06 45.19 -0.70
C LEU A 4 -10.73 44.52 -0.31
N MET A 5 -9.88 45.24 0.42
CA MET A 5 -8.61 44.73 0.92
C MET A 5 -8.83 43.74 2.07
N ILE A 6 -9.75 44.04 2.99
CA ILE A 6 -10.11 43.16 4.11
C ILE A 6 -10.68 41.83 3.61
N ILE A 7 -11.58 41.87 2.63
CA ILE A 7 -12.18 40.64 2.05
C ILE A 7 -11.09 39.76 1.43
N LYS A 8 -10.16 40.31 0.65
CA LYS A 8 -9.03 39.55 0.05
C LYS A 8 -8.14 38.87 1.10
N HIS A 9 -7.87 39.52 2.22
CA HIS A 9 -7.04 38.93 3.27
C HIS A 9 -7.76 37.77 3.99
N ILE A 10 -9.08 37.89 4.19
CA ILE A 10 -9.90 36.81 4.76
C ILE A 10 -9.94 35.62 3.80
N THR A 11 -10.13 35.85 2.50
CA THR A 11 -10.13 34.77 1.50
C THR A 11 -8.77 34.08 1.41
N ASN A 12 -7.67 34.84 1.38
CA ASN A 12 -6.32 34.26 1.35
C ASN A 12 -5.98 33.48 2.63
N PHE A 13 -6.44 33.94 3.79
CA PHE A 13 -6.24 33.24 5.06
C PHE A 13 -7.04 31.93 5.10
N ALA A 14 -8.29 31.92 4.63
CA ALA A 14 -9.11 30.71 4.54
C ALA A 14 -8.51 29.67 3.57
N ILE A 15 -7.96 30.11 2.43
CA ILE A 15 -7.26 29.25 1.47
C ILE A 15 -5.99 28.65 2.11
N ALA A 16 -5.19 29.45 2.82
CA ALA A 16 -4.00 28.95 3.51
C ALA A 16 -4.36 27.92 4.60
N MET A 17 -5.44 28.15 5.35
CA MET A 17 -5.89 27.23 6.40
C MET A 17 -6.45 25.91 5.84
N ALA A 18 -7.09 25.93 4.67
CA ALA A 18 -7.54 24.73 3.97
C ALA A 18 -6.34 23.94 3.40
N LEU A 19 -5.35 24.61 2.81
CA LEU A 19 -4.12 23.96 2.34
C LEU A 19 -3.33 23.32 3.49
N SER A 20 -3.24 23.98 4.64
CA SER A 20 -2.55 23.43 5.81
C SER A 20 -3.25 22.20 6.39
N GLN A 21 -4.59 22.14 6.36
CA GLN A 21 -5.32 20.94 6.81
C GLN A 21 -5.09 19.75 5.88
N THR A 22 -5.03 19.96 4.56
CA THR A 22 -4.66 18.89 3.61
C THR A 22 -3.21 18.42 3.75
N LEU A 23 -2.29 19.30 4.18
CA LEU A 23 -0.87 18.96 4.36
C LEU A 23 -0.57 18.27 5.71
N SER A 24 -1.48 18.39 6.68
CA SER A 24 -1.33 17.88 8.05
C SER A 24 -1.91 16.49 8.27
N ALA A 25 -2.36 15.79 7.22
CA ALA A 25 -2.72 14.38 7.33
C ALA A 25 -1.45 13.54 7.53
N GLU A 26 -0.94 13.49 8.78
CA GLU A 26 0.03 12.46 9.14
C GLU A 26 -0.62 11.10 8.85
N THR A 27 -0.06 10.39 7.88
CA THR A 27 -0.50 9.03 7.59
C THR A 27 -0.09 8.17 8.78
N ASN A 28 -1.09 7.60 9.48
CA ASN A 28 -0.81 6.66 10.55
C ASN A 28 -0.32 5.34 9.95
N TYR A 29 0.99 5.24 9.72
CA TYR A 29 1.62 4.08 9.11
C TYR A 29 1.39 2.79 9.90
N PHE A 30 1.16 2.88 11.22
CA PHE A 30 0.84 1.71 12.03
C PHE A 30 -0.55 1.15 11.70
N GLU A 31 -1.57 2.02 11.61
CA GLU A 31 -2.92 1.59 11.21
C GLU A 31 -2.94 1.11 9.76
N ALA A 32 -2.28 1.82 8.85
CA ALA A 32 -2.16 1.38 7.45
C ALA A 32 -1.44 0.02 7.32
N GLY A 33 -0.40 -0.21 8.14
CA GLY A 33 0.30 -1.48 8.20
C GLY A 33 -0.58 -2.62 8.73
N LYS A 34 -1.36 -2.38 9.79
CA LYS A 34 -2.30 -3.37 10.32
C LYS A 34 -3.41 -3.72 9.32
N GLU A 35 -3.99 -2.72 8.65
CA GLU A 35 -5.01 -2.93 7.63
C GLU A 35 -4.45 -3.75 6.47
N THR A 36 -3.28 -3.36 5.95
CA THR A 36 -2.62 -4.09 4.85
C THR A 36 -2.27 -5.52 5.25
N LEU A 37 -1.85 -5.74 6.49
CA LEU A 37 -1.57 -7.08 7.01
C LEU A 37 -2.85 -7.91 7.15
N ALA A 38 -3.95 -7.33 7.66
CA ALA A 38 -5.22 -8.02 7.78
C ALA A 38 -5.76 -8.46 6.40
N ASP A 39 -5.77 -7.54 5.42
CA ASP A 39 -6.18 -7.85 4.05
C ASP A 39 -5.32 -8.97 3.42
N LEU A 40 -4.00 -8.96 3.67
CA LEU A 40 -3.10 -10.01 3.19
C LEU A 40 -3.33 -11.35 3.89
N ILE A 41 -3.67 -11.37 5.18
CA ILE A 41 -3.98 -12.60 5.94
C ILE A 41 -5.27 -13.24 5.41
N GLU A 42 -6.26 -12.44 5.01
CA GLU A 42 -7.51 -12.94 4.41
C GLU A 42 -7.29 -13.61 3.05
N ILE A 43 -6.19 -13.30 2.36
CA ILE A 43 -5.80 -13.98 1.13
C ILE A 43 -5.11 -15.29 1.50
N GLU A 44 -5.87 -16.39 1.44
CA GLU A 44 -5.30 -17.73 1.58
C GLU A 44 -4.32 -18.03 0.42
N SER A 45 -3.04 -17.75 0.64
CA SER A 45 -1.95 -17.92 -0.34
C SER A 45 -1.27 -19.29 -0.24
N THR A 46 -2.07 -20.33 -0.02
CA THR A 46 -1.59 -21.72 0.09
C THR A 46 -1.42 -22.37 -1.29
N GLU A 47 -0.72 -23.52 -1.35
CA GLU A 47 -0.55 -24.29 -2.59
C GLU A 47 -1.89 -24.60 -3.28
N SER A 48 -2.88 -25.05 -2.50
CA SER A 48 -4.21 -25.40 -3.00
C SER A 48 -5.05 -24.20 -3.42
N ALA A 49 -4.77 -23.01 -2.89
CA ALA A 49 -5.56 -21.79 -3.11
C ALA A 49 -4.95 -20.82 -4.14
N GLY A 50 -3.80 -21.17 -4.74
CA GLY A 50 -3.19 -20.41 -5.84
C GLY A 50 -1.95 -19.60 -5.47
N LEU A 51 -1.25 -20.00 -4.39
CA LEU A 51 0.04 -19.46 -3.94
C LEU A 51 0.04 -17.91 -3.89
N ALA A 52 1.14 -17.27 -4.25
CA ALA A 52 1.39 -15.84 -4.03
C ALA A 52 0.70 -14.90 -5.03
N THR A 53 0.02 -15.40 -6.06
CA THR A 53 -0.44 -14.57 -7.20
C THR A 53 -1.45 -13.51 -6.76
N LYS A 54 -2.52 -13.92 -6.08
CA LYS A 54 -3.58 -12.99 -5.62
C LYS A 54 -3.05 -11.99 -4.59
N ALA A 55 -2.15 -12.41 -3.71
CA ALA A 55 -1.48 -11.52 -2.76
C ALA A 55 -0.59 -10.50 -3.47
N SER A 56 0.10 -10.89 -4.55
CA SER A 56 0.92 -10.00 -5.37
C SER A 56 0.09 -8.98 -6.14
N GLU A 57 -1.07 -9.39 -6.66
CA GLU A 57 -2.04 -8.50 -7.31
C GLU A 57 -2.58 -7.46 -6.32
N TYR A 58 -3.01 -7.89 -5.14
CA TYR A 58 -3.44 -6.99 -4.06
C TYR A 58 -2.35 -5.98 -3.68
N ALA A 59 -1.12 -6.45 -3.46
CA ALA A 59 0.00 -5.58 -3.09
C ALA A 59 0.31 -4.56 -4.20
N SER A 60 0.25 -4.99 -5.47
CA SER A 60 0.42 -4.11 -6.63
C SER A 60 -0.64 -3.00 -6.66
N GLU A 61 -1.90 -3.35 -6.44
CA GLU A 61 -3.00 -2.38 -6.40
C GLU A 61 -2.85 -1.39 -5.23
N LYS A 62 -2.48 -1.86 -4.04
CA LYS A 62 -2.22 -1.01 -2.87
C LYS A 62 -1.09 -0.03 -3.16
N LEU A 63 0.05 -0.48 -3.70
CA LEU A 63 1.17 0.39 -4.07
C LEU A 63 0.79 1.41 -5.15
N ARG A 64 0.04 0.98 -6.18
CA ARG A 64 -0.46 1.89 -7.22
C ARG A 64 -1.37 2.98 -6.63
N SER A 65 -2.26 2.62 -5.70
CA SER A 65 -3.19 3.55 -5.05
C SER A 65 -2.49 4.68 -4.26
N VAL A 66 -1.25 4.45 -3.83
CA VAL A 66 -0.45 5.41 -3.06
C VAL A 66 0.64 6.09 -3.89
N GLY A 67 0.63 5.89 -5.22
CA GLY A 67 1.42 6.70 -6.17
C GLY A 67 2.60 5.99 -6.84
N PHE A 68 2.71 4.66 -6.77
CA PHE A 68 3.64 3.94 -7.64
C PHE A 68 3.18 4.03 -9.10
N ALA A 69 4.12 4.26 -10.02
CA ALA A 69 3.84 4.23 -11.45
C ALA A 69 3.56 2.80 -11.92
N GLU A 70 2.65 2.63 -12.89
CA GLU A 70 2.32 1.31 -13.43
C GLU A 70 3.54 0.62 -14.06
N ASP A 71 4.39 1.36 -14.77
CA ASP A 71 5.63 0.85 -15.36
C ASP A 71 6.67 0.39 -14.32
N ASP A 72 6.51 0.78 -13.05
CA ASP A 72 7.37 0.39 -11.94
C ASP A 72 6.83 -0.83 -11.16
N LEU A 73 5.69 -1.38 -11.56
CA LEU A 73 5.04 -2.54 -10.95
C LEU A 73 4.95 -3.69 -11.96
N GLN A 74 5.61 -4.80 -11.67
CA GLN A 74 5.59 -5.98 -12.53
C GLN A 74 5.12 -7.21 -11.75
N ILE A 75 4.06 -7.85 -12.25
CA ILE A 75 3.59 -9.15 -11.78
C ILE A 75 4.12 -10.21 -12.75
N ALA A 76 4.98 -11.11 -12.27
CA ALA A 76 5.62 -12.12 -13.10
C ALA A 76 6.02 -13.35 -12.28
N GLY A 77 6.13 -14.50 -12.94
CA GLY A 77 6.50 -15.76 -12.30
C GLY A 77 6.53 -16.92 -13.29
N PRO A 78 6.98 -18.11 -12.84
CA PRO A 78 7.17 -19.26 -13.72
C PRO A 78 5.87 -19.93 -14.17
N THR A 79 4.76 -19.75 -13.45
CA THR A 79 3.44 -20.27 -13.82
C THR A 79 2.34 -19.23 -13.56
N ALA A 80 1.15 -19.44 -14.11
CA ALA A 80 -0.01 -18.58 -13.89
C ALA A 80 -0.47 -18.50 -12.41
N THR A 81 -0.05 -19.45 -11.57
CA THR A 81 -0.39 -19.48 -10.13
C THR A 81 0.79 -19.09 -9.24
N THR A 82 1.98 -18.84 -9.79
CA THR A 82 3.20 -18.52 -9.02
C THR A 82 3.75 -17.15 -9.37
N LEU A 83 2.88 -16.18 -9.61
CA LEU A 83 3.30 -14.82 -9.91
C LEU A 83 3.67 -14.09 -8.61
N GLY A 84 4.82 -13.40 -8.64
CA GLY A 84 5.28 -12.48 -7.60
C GLY A 84 5.21 -11.04 -8.07
N LEU A 85 5.33 -10.10 -7.13
CA LEU A 85 5.43 -8.67 -7.41
C LEU A 85 6.89 -8.20 -7.35
N ALA A 86 7.37 -7.57 -8.43
CA ALA A 86 8.52 -6.70 -8.42
C ALA A 86 8.04 -5.24 -8.47
N ALA A 87 8.37 -4.45 -7.45
CA ALA A 87 8.01 -3.04 -7.36
C ALA A 87 9.27 -2.18 -7.23
N THR A 88 9.38 -1.15 -8.06
CA THR A 88 10.52 -0.21 -8.05
C THR A 88 10.09 1.15 -7.53
N LEU A 89 10.55 1.54 -6.33
CA LEU A 89 10.44 2.93 -5.89
C LEU A 89 11.66 3.72 -6.40
N ARG A 90 11.45 4.65 -7.33
CA ARG A 90 12.53 5.48 -7.89
C ARG A 90 13.07 6.43 -6.82
N GLY A 91 14.33 6.23 -6.42
CA GLY A 91 15.02 7.12 -5.49
C GLY A 91 15.33 8.49 -6.12
N ALA A 92 15.46 9.52 -5.28
CA ALA A 92 15.81 10.89 -5.72
C ALA A 92 17.32 11.18 -5.73
N GLY A 93 18.16 10.20 -5.37
CA GLY A 93 19.61 10.37 -5.20
C GLY A 93 20.43 9.37 -6.01
N SER A 94 21.76 9.50 -5.94
CA SER A 94 22.72 8.66 -6.65
C SER A 94 23.29 7.51 -5.82
N GLY A 95 22.64 7.14 -4.73
CA GLY A 95 23.06 6.02 -3.87
C GLY A 95 22.89 4.66 -4.57
N PRO A 96 23.56 3.61 -4.08
CA PRO A 96 23.33 2.27 -4.59
C PRO A 96 21.87 1.85 -4.38
N PRO A 97 21.28 1.07 -5.30
CA PRO A 97 19.93 0.55 -5.12
C PRO A 97 19.86 -0.40 -3.94
N VAL A 98 18.73 -0.40 -3.23
CA VAL A 98 18.42 -1.33 -2.14
C VAL A 98 17.34 -2.29 -2.62
N ILE A 99 17.53 -3.58 -2.37
CA ILE A 99 16.53 -4.61 -2.63
C ILE A 99 15.98 -5.08 -1.29
N VAL A 100 14.66 -5.08 -1.18
CA VAL A 100 13.92 -5.70 -0.08
C VAL A 100 13.13 -6.86 -0.67
N MET A 101 13.18 -8.02 -0.02
CA MET A 101 12.54 -9.23 -0.50
C MET A 101 11.81 -9.94 0.63
N ALA A 102 10.63 -10.44 0.32
CA ALA A 102 9.79 -11.26 1.20
C ALA A 102 9.05 -12.29 0.33
N HIS A 103 8.52 -13.33 0.96
CA HIS A 103 7.61 -14.28 0.31
C HIS A 103 6.17 -14.01 0.81
N LEU A 104 5.18 -14.33 -0.03
CA LEU A 104 3.76 -14.09 0.25
C LEU A 104 2.96 -15.38 0.39
N ASP A 105 3.50 -16.51 -0.07
CA ASP A 105 2.91 -17.83 0.12
C ASP A 105 3.08 -18.32 1.55
N VAL A 106 2.08 -19.07 2.02
CA VAL A 106 2.06 -19.66 3.35
C VAL A 106 1.71 -21.15 3.27
N VAL A 107 2.06 -21.89 4.32
CA VAL A 107 1.61 -23.27 4.47
C VAL A 107 0.14 -23.32 4.89
N PRO A 108 -0.61 -24.39 4.56
CA PRO A 108 -1.97 -24.56 5.04
C PRO A 108 -2.07 -24.55 6.56
N ALA A 109 -3.07 -23.85 7.10
CA ALA A 109 -3.37 -23.85 8.53
C ALA A 109 -4.20 -25.09 8.92
N VAL A 110 -3.87 -25.72 10.05
CA VAL A 110 -4.69 -26.80 10.64
C VAL A 110 -5.81 -26.15 11.46
N THR A 111 -6.95 -25.86 10.83
CA THR A 111 -8.04 -25.05 11.39
C THR A 111 -8.51 -25.48 12.78
N GLU A 112 -8.52 -26.78 13.07
CA GLU A 112 -8.98 -27.32 14.36
C GLU A 112 -8.02 -27.04 15.52
N SER A 113 -6.78 -26.62 15.21
CA SER A 113 -5.74 -26.31 16.20
C SER A 113 -5.66 -24.81 16.53
N TRP A 114 -6.53 -23.98 15.95
CA TRP A 114 -6.55 -22.54 16.20
C TRP A 114 -7.73 -22.15 17.10
N ASP A 115 -7.49 -21.21 18.02
CA ASP A 115 -8.54 -20.58 18.82
C ASP A 115 -9.36 -19.55 18.01
N THR A 116 -8.83 -19.12 16.86
CA THR A 116 -9.45 -18.16 15.93
C THR A 116 -9.38 -18.68 14.49
N ASN A 117 -10.06 -18.01 13.55
CA ASN A 117 -9.89 -18.32 12.14
C ASN A 117 -8.45 -17.93 11.72
N PRO A 118 -7.63 -18.83 11.16
CA PRO A 118 -6.23 -18.53 10.81
C PRO A 118 -6.07 -17.51 9.66
N TYR A 119 -7.14 -17.22 8.93
CA TYR A 119 -7.15 -16.27 7.83
C TYR A 119 -8.01 -15.02 8.14
N GLN A 120 -8.23 -14.70 9.43
CA GLN A 120 -8.95 -13.48 9.88
C GLN A 120 -8.37 -12.91 11.17
#